data_AF-A0A3P9QA54-F1
#
_entry.id   AF-A0A3P9QA54-F1
#
_cell.length_a   1.000
_cell.length_b   1.000
_cell.length_c   1.000
_cell.angle_alpha   90.00
_cell.angle_beta   90.00
_cell.angle_gamma   90.00
#
_symmetry.space_group_name_H-M   'P 1'
#
loop_
_entity.id
_entity.type
_entity.pdbx_description
1 polymer ?
#
loop_
_entity_poly.entity_id
_entity_poly.type
_entity_poly.pdbx_seq_one_letter_code
_entity_poly.pdbx_strand_id
1 'polypeptide(L)'
;YFFFFLVGQEMKSRILVIKAADDCALQYMNFMNVIFAAQKQNILIDACVLDSDSGLLQQACDITGGLYLKIPQKVALAQYLLWVFLPDSEQRSQLVLPPPAHVDYRAACFCHRNLIEIGYVCSVCLSIFCNFSPICTTCETAFKIQLPQMVKPKKKKLKQAA
;
A
#
# COMPACT_ATOMS: atom_id res chain seq x y z
N TYR A 1 -18.57 10.93 43.36
CA TYR A 1 -17.60 11.37 42.35
C TYR A 1 -18.24 11.23 40.99
N PHE A 2 -18.59 12.37 40.41
CA PHE A 2 -19.48 12.52 39.25
C PHE A 2 -18.74 12.09 37.97
N PHE A 3 -19.17 11.00 37.35
CA PHE A 3 -18.62 10.54 36.06
C PHE A 3 -19.32 11.31 34.95
N PHE A 4 -18.74 12.46 34.57
CA PHE A 4 -19.20 13.24 33.43
C PHE A 4 -18.73 12.52 32.15
N PHE A 5 -19.58 11.67 31.58
CA PHE A 5 -19.41 11.26 30.18
C PHE A 5 -19.71 12.50 29.32
N LEU A 6 -18.66 13.23 28.92
CA LEU A 6 -18.75 14.31 27.95
C LEU A 6 -19.15 13.71 26.59
N VAL A 7 -20.46 13.69 26.33
CA VAL A 7 -21.00 13.53 24.97
C VAL A 7 -20.59 14.78 24.20
N GLY A 8 -19.60 14.65 23.31
CA GLY A 8 -19.12 15.75 22.46
C GLY A 8 -17.60 15.95 22.40
N GLN A 9 -16.77 15.07 22.98
CA GLN A 9 -15.32 15.15 22.71
C GLN A 9 -14.97 14.48 21.37
N GLU A 10 -14.29 15.22 20.49
CA GLU A 10 -13.56 14.64 19.37
C GLU A 10 -12.51 13.66 19.93
N MET A 11 -12.81 12.37 19.88
CA MET A 11 -11.85 11.35 20.27
C MET A 11 -10.78 11.23 19.20
N LYS A 12 -9.62 11.86 19.43
CA LYS A 12 -8.39 11.60 18.66
C LYS A 12 -8.01 10.13 18.85
N SER A 13 -8.43 9.31 17.89
CA SER A 13 -8.19 7.88 17.89
C SER A 13 -6.87 7.58 17.18
N ARG A 14 -6.11 6.63 17.73
CA ARG A 14 -4.83 6.19 17.16
C ARG A 14 -4.74 4.68 17.30
N ILE A 15 -4.17 4.04 16.29
CA ILE A 15 -3.96 2.60 16.25
C ILE A 15 -2.46 2.35 16.30
N LEU A 16 -2.02 1.52 17.25
CA LEU A 16 -0.66 1.00 17.31
C LEU A 16 -0.69 -0.47 16.91
N VAL A 17 0.08 -0.83 15.89
CA VAL A 17 0.25 -2.20 15.40
C VAL A 17 1.62 -2.71 15.80
N ILE A 18 1.67 -3.83 16.52
CA ILE A 18 2.93 -4.51 16.86
C ILE A 18 3.05 -5.77 16.02
N LYS A 19 3.99 -5.77 15.08
CA LYS A 19 4.30 -6.91 14.21
C LYS A 19 5.38 -7.77 14.86
N ALA A 20 5.01 -9.00 15.18
CA ALA A 20 5.89 -10.02 15.73
C ALA A 20 6.15 -11.21 14.78
N ALA A 21 5.40 -11.29 13.68
CA ALA A 21 5.42 -12.42 12.73
C ALA A 21 5.41 -11.91 11.28
N ASP A 22 5.72 -12.79 10.33
CA ASP A 22 5.74 -12.45 8.91
C ASP A 22 4.35 -12.17 8.34
N ASP A 23 4.33 -11.36 7.28
CA ASP A 23 3.08 -10.94 6.64
C ASP A 23 2.53 -12.02 5.71
N CYS A 24 1.20 -12.18 5.70
CA CYS A 24 0.51 -13.09 4.80
C CYS A 24 0.01 -12.34 3.55
N ALA A 25 0.53 -12.70 2.38
CA ALA A 25 0.17 -12.06 1.11
C ALA A 25 -1.34 -12.16 0.76
N LEU A 26 -2.06 -13.14 1.33
CA LEU A 26 -3.51 -13.27 1.13
C LEU A 26 -4.30 -12.10 1.74
N GLN A 27 -3.81 -11.53 2.84
CA GLN A 27 -4.53 -10.48 3.60
C GLN A 27 -4.27 -9.06 3.08
N TYR A 28 -3.37 -8.90 2.10
CA TYR A 28 -2.96 -7.60 1.54
C TYR A 28 -4.15 -6.70 1.18
N MET A 29 -5.16 -7.22 0.47
CA MET A 29 -6.30 -6.41 0.00
C MET A 29 -7.15 -5.90 1.16
N ASN A 30 -7.44 -6.77 2.13
CA ASN A 30 -8.22 -6.39 3.30
C ASN A 30 -7.47 -5.33 4.11
N PHE A 31 -6.16 -5.49 4.24
CA PHE A 31 -5.31 -4.56 4.97
C PHE A 31 -5.30 -3.18 4.30
N MET A 32 -5.11 -3.11 2.98
CA MET A 32 -5.16 -1.87 2.23
C MET A 32 -6.49 -1.14 2.34
N ASN A 33 -7.61 -1.88 2.24
CA ASN A 33 -8.94 -1.28 2.38
C ASN A 33 -9.15 -0.65 3.77
N VAL A 34 -8.64 -1.30 4.82
CA VAL A 34 -8.71 -0.78 6.19
C VAL A 34 -7.82 0.44 6.37
N ILE A 35 -6.62 0.47 5.80
CA ILE A 35 -5.73 1.64 5.84
C ILE A 35 -6.39 2.85 5.18
N PHE A 36 -6.96 2.69 3.99
CA PHE A 36 -7.66 3.79 3.31
C PHE A 36 -8.90 4.24 4.08
N ALA A 37 -9.62 3.31 4.71
CA ALA A 37 -10.73 3.67 5.60
C ALA A 37 -10.26 4.46 6.82
N ALA A 38 -9.16 4.04 7.46
CA ALA A 38 -8.56 4.73 8.60
C ALA A 38 -8.05 6.13 8.23
N GLN A 39 -7.41 6.28 7.07
CA GLN A 39 -6.98 7.57 6.53
C GLN A 39 -8.17 8.51 6.36
N LYS A 40 -9.29 8.02 5.81
CA LYS A 40 -10.51 8.82 5.64
C LYS A 40 -11.14 9.24 6.98
N GLN A 41 -10.95 8.45 8.03
CA GLN A 41 -11.39 8.76 9.40
C GLN A 41 -10.36 9.59 10.17
N ASN A 42 -9.25 10.02 9.54
CA ASN A 42 -8.14 10.72 10.17
C ASN A 42 -7.55 9.98 11.39
N ILE A 43 -7.52 8.64 11.33
CA ILE A 43 -6.94 7.80 12.38
C ILE A 43 -5.49 7.46 11.98
N LEU A 44 -4.54 7.85 12.83
CA LEU A 44 -3.12 7.57 12.65
C LEU A 44 -2.83 6.09 12.94
N ILE A 45 -2.06 5.44 12.06
CA ILE A 45 -1.59 4.07 12.27
C ILE A 45 -0.08 4.07 12.47
N ASP A 46 0.33 3.78 13.69
CA ASP A 46 1.72 3.58 14.05
C ASP A 46 2.06 2.08 14.02
N ALA A 47 3.21 1.72 13.49
CA ALA A 47 3.67 0.35 13.38
C ALA A 47 5.02 0.15 14.07
N CYS A 48 5.09 -0.88 14.91
CA CYS A 48 6.28 -1.33 15.60
C CYS A 48 6.62 -2.75 15.14
N VAL A 49 7.79 -2.94 14.55
CA VAL A 49 8.22 -4.21 13.97
C VAL A 49 9.35 -4.81 14.79
N LEU A 50 9.19 -6.06 15.22
CA LEU A 50 10.15 -6.76 16.08
C LEU A 50 11.19 -7.58 15.31
N ASP A 51 10.86 -8.07 14.12
CA ASP A 51 11.66 -9.08 13.42
C ASP A 51 11.91 -8.69 11.95
N SER A 52 10.98 -9.06 11.05
CA SER A 52 11.06 -8.78 9.62
C SER A 52 10.35 -7.49 9.25
N ASP A 53 11.00 -6.67 8.41
CA ASP A 53 10.37 -5.48 7.86
C ASP A 53 9.12 -5.83 7.05
N SER A 54 8.15 -4.93 7.07
CA SER A 54 6.91 -5.08 6.30
C SER A 54 6.73 -3.88 5.38
N GLY A 55 6.84 -4.09 4.07
CA GLY A 55 6.53 -3.05 3.09
C GLY A 55 5.09 -2.56 3.20
N LEU A 56 4.16 -3.45 3.57
CA LEU A 56 2.75 -3.13 3.75
C LEU A 56 2.50 -2.18 4.93
N LEU A 57 3.13 -2.45 6.09
CA LEU A 57 3.01 -1.54 7.25
C LEU A 57 3.74 -0.22 7.02
N GLN A 58 4.85 -0.23 6.27
CA GLN A 58 5.51 1.01 5.87
C GLN A 58 4.59 1.89 5.02
N GLN A 59 3.89 1.30 4.04
CA GLN A 59 2.87 1.99 3.25
C GLN A 59 1.71 2.48 4.15
N ALA A 60 1.27 1.67 5.12
CA ALA A 60 0.22 2.06 6.06
C ALA A 60 0.56 3.33 6.86
N CYS A 61 1.79 3.36 7.40
CA CYS A 61 2.27 4.51 8.15
C CYS A 61 2.42 5.74 7.26
N ASP A 62 2.96 5.60 6.04
CA ASP A 62 3.12 6.73 5.13
C ASP A 62 1.78 7.31 4.65
N ILE A 63 0.81 6.44 4.30
CA ILE A 63 -0.54 6.84 3.88
C ILE A 63 -1.31 7.58 5.00
N THR A 64 -1.19 7.09 6.23
CA THR A 64 -1.88 7.69 7.38
C THR A 64 -1.11 8.84 8.02
N GLY A 65 0.18 9.01 7.71
CA GLY A 65 1.09 9.93 8.40
C GLY A 65 1.51 9.46 9.79
N GLY A 66 1.41 8.15 10.06
CA GLY A 66 1.89 7.51 11.28
C GLY A 66 3.37 7.16 11.24
N LEU A 67 3.86 6.52 12.31
CA LEU A 67 5.27 6.20 12.48
C LEU A 67 5.54 4.71 12.32
N TYR A 68 6.53 4.38 11.50
CA TYR A 68 7.07 3.03 11.36
C TYR A 68 8.42 2.92 12.07
N LEU A 69 8.56 1.98 13.01
CA LEU A 69 9.83 1.72 13.69
C LEU A 69 10.13 0.23 13.74
N LYS A 70 11.30 -0.14 13.23
CA LYS A 70 11.91 -1.44 13.49
C LYS A 70 12.72 -1.37 14.78
N ILE A 71 12.45 -2.28 15.70
CA ILE A 71 13.18 -2.33 16.98
C ILE A 71 14.50 -3.08 16.79
N PRO A 72 15.65 -2.44 17.08
CA PRO A 72 16.95 -3.11 16.99
C PRO A 72 17.17 -4.11 18.12
N GLN A 73 16.66 -3.82 19.33
CA GLN A 73 16.83 -4.66 20.51
C GLN A 73 15.50 -4.92 21.21
N LYS A 74 15.03 -6.17 21.18
CA LYS A 74 13.73 -6.60 21.73
C LYS A 74 13.61 -6.34 23.23
N VAL A 75 14.73 -6.37 23.96
CA VAL A 75 14.78 -6.10 25.42
C VAL A 75 14.37 -4.67 25.77
N ALA A 76 14.61 -3.71 24.87
CA ALA A 76 14.28 -2.29 25.07
C ALA A 76 12.90 -1.91 24.51
N LEU A 77 12.03 -2.88 24.19
CA LEU A 77 10.70 -2.63 23.61
C LEU A 77 9.88 -1.62 24.42
N ALA A 78 9.86 -1.75 25.74
CA ALA A 78 9.12 -0.84 26.61
C ALA A 78 9.61 0.61 26.51
N GLN A 79 10.93 0.81 26.37
CA GLN A 79 11.51 2.14 26.19
C GLN A 79 11.03 2.76 24.87
N TYR A 80 11.05 2.01 23.77
CA TYR A 80 10.55 2.50 22.49
C TYR A 80 9.04 2.81 22.52
N LEU A 81 8.25 1.94 23.15
CA LEU A 81 6.81 2.16 23.31
C LEU A 81 6.49 3.46 24.08
N LEU A 82 7.20 3.69 25.19
CA LEU A 82 6.99 4.87 26.03
C LEU A 82 7.49 6.17 25.39
N TRP A 83 8.63 6.15 24.72
CA TRP A 83 9.24 7.39 24.19
C TRP A 83 8.74 7.77 22.80
N VAL A 84 8.41 6.79 21.95
CA VAL A 84 8.08 7.04 20.54
C VAL A 84 6.57 7.00 20.30
N PHE A 85 5.87 6.03 20.89
CA PHE A 85 4.46 5.76 20.57
C PHE A 85 3.46 6.40 21.53
N LEU A 86 3.88 6.74 22.76
CA LEU A 86 3.05 7.41 23.77
C LEU A 86 2.77 8.91 23.49
N PRO A 87 3.72 9.73 22.98
CA PRO A 87 3.48 11.16 22.77
C PRO A 87 2.37 11.44 21.76
N ASP A 88 1.61 12.51 21.97
CA ASP A 88 0.55 12.92 21.04
C ASP A 88 1.12 13.39 19.69
N SER A 89 0.29 13.39 18.65
CA SER A 89 0.70 13.70 17.27
C SER A 89 1.35 15.07 17.14
N GLU A 90 0.89 16.05 17.91
CA GLU A 90 1.42 17.42 17.89
C GLU A 90 2.84 17.49 18.50
N GLN A 91 3.06 16.72 19.57
CA GLN A 91 4.36 16.67 20.28
C GLN A 91 5.43 15.92 19.48
N ARG A 92 5.04 15.05 18.53
CA ARG A 92 5.98 14.33 17.65
C ARG A 92 6.81 15.26 16.77
N SER A 93 6.26 16.39 16.35
CA SER A 93 6.99 17.39 15.55
C SER A 93 8.17 18.03 16.29
N GLN A 94 8.16 17.98 17.62
CA GLN A 94 9.20 18.53 18.49
C GLN A 94 10.25 17.49 18.89
N LEU A 95 9.98 16.21 18.58
CA LEU A 95 10.86 15.09 18.88
C LEU A 95 11.74 14.79 17.66
N VAL A 96 13.02 14.51 17.91
CA VAL A 96 13.93 14.01 16.86
C VAL A 96 13.59 12.54 16.62
N LEU A 97 12.64 12.32 15.73
CA LEU A 97 12.21 10.98 15.31
C LEU A 97 13.15 10.41 14.25
N PRO A 98 13.28 9.08 14.17
CA PRO A 98 14.06 8.45 13.11
C PRO A 98 13.50 8.85 11.74
N PRO A 99 14.36 9.01 10.72
CA PRO A 99 13.94 9.42 9.39
C PRO A 99 12.94 8.40 8.81
N PRO A 100 11.95 8.86 8.02
CA PRO A 100 10.97 7.99 7.40
C PRO A 100 11.67 6.95 6.52
N ALA A 101 11.26 5.68 6.65
CA ALA A 101 11.78 4.60 5.83
C ALA A 101 11.37 4.80 4.37
N HIS A 102 12.27 4.51 3.42
CA HIS A 102 11.93 4.55 2.00
C HIS A 102 10.92 3.44 1.69
N VAL A 103 9.73 3.82 1.23
CA VAL A 103 8.62 2.90 0.99
C VAL A 103 8.55 2.53 -0.50
N ASP A 104 8.54 1.22 -0.78
CA ASP A 104 8.33 0.70 -2.13
C ASP A 104 6.84 0.68 -2.49
N TYR A 105 6.42 1.52 -3.43
CA TYR A 105 5.01 1.63 -3.89
C TYR A 105 4.66 0.75 -5.09
N ARG A 106 5.50 -0.23 -5.43
CA ARG A 106 5.26 -1.11 -6.57
C ARG A 106 3.97 -1.91 -6.38
N ALA A 107 3.20 -2.05 -7.44
CA ALA A 107 1.96 -2.82 -7.41
C ALA A 107 2.27 -4.32 -7.40
N ALA A 108 1.51 -5.09 -6.60
CA ALA A 108 1.54 -6.54 -6.66
C ALA A 108 0.54 -7.06 -7.71
N CYS A 109 0.95 -8.00 -8.55
CA CYS A 109 0.06 -8.60 -9.55
C CYS A 109 -0.95 -9.56 -8.89
N PHE A 110 -2.19 -9.58 -9.38
CA PHE A 110 -3.22 -10.48 -8.85
C PHE A 110 -2.97 -11.96 -9.20
N CYS A 111 -2.21 -12.25 -10.26
CA CYS A 111 -1.89 -13.62 -10.69
C CYS A 111 -0.95 -14.34 -9.71
N HIS A 112 0.19 -13.72 -9.38
CA HIS A 112 1.29 -14.36 -8.64
C HIS A 112 1.57 -13.68 -7.29
N ARG A 113 0.96 -12.52 -7.02
CA ARG A 113 1.24 -11.66 -5.84
C ARG A 113 2.68 -11.14 -5.78
N ASN A 114 3.36 -11.08 -6.92
CA ASN A 114 4.69 -10.51 -7.03
C ASN A 114 4.61 -9.02 -7.34
N LEU A 115 5.55 -8.25 -6.79
CA LEU A 115 5.73 -6.84 -7.09
C LEU A 115 6.20 -6.68 -8.54
N ILE A 116 5.56 -5.81 -9.32
CA ILE A 116 5.87 -5.53 -10.71
C ILE A 116 6.05 -4.03 -10.94
N GLU A 117 6.91 -3.67 -11.89
CA GLU A 117 7.10 -2.28 -12.32
C GLU A 117 6.20 -1.92 -13.51
N ILE A 118 5.99 -2.87 -14.43
CA ILE A 118 5.11 -2.73 -15.58
C ILE A 118 4.04 -3.82 -15.51
N GLY A 119 2.77 -3.43 -15.64
CA GLY A 119 1.64 -4.36 -15.59
C GLY A 119 0.48 -3.91 -16.47
N TYR A 120 -0.43 -4.83 -16.73
CA TYR A 120 -1.67 -4.59 -17.48
C TYR A 120 -2.85 -4.46 -16.52
N VAL A 121 -3.63 -3.41 -16.67
CA VAL A 121 -4.80 -3.15 -15.81
C VAL A 121 -6.08 -3.49 -16.56
N CYS A 122 -6.98 -4.24 -15.92
CA CYS A 122 -8.32 -4.46 -16.44
C CYS A 122 -9.15 -3.18 -16.37
N SER A 123 -9.75 -2.76 -17.48
CA SER A 123 -10.63 -1.59 -17.54
C SER A 123 -11.95 -1.74 -16.78
N VAL A 124 -12.34 -2.95 -16.41
CA VAL A 124 -13.62 -3.24 -15.73
C VAL A 124 -13.43 -3.36 -14.23
N CYS A 125 -12.50 -4.22 -13.79
CA CYS A 125 -12.32 -4.54 -12.36
C CYS A 125 -11.04 -3.95 -11.75
N LEU A 126 -10.26 -3.17 -12.51
CA LEU A 126 -8.99 -2.56 -12.06
C LEU A 126 -7.94 -3.58 -11.55
N SER A 127 -8.12 -4.87 -11.84
CA SER A 127 -7.14 -5.91 -11.52
C SER A 127 -5.85 -5.71 -12.32
N ILE A 128 -4.71 -5.84 -11.65
CA ILE A 128 -3.37 -5.66 -12.24
C ILE A 128 -2.74 -7.02 -12.51
N PHE A 129 -2.26 -7.22 -13.74
CA PHE A 129 -1.66 -8.46 -14.22
C PHE A 129 -0.22 -8.25 -14.69
N CYS A 130 0.63 -9.25 -14.46
CA CYS A 130 2.03 -9.24 -14.87
C CYS A 130 2.22 -9.55 -16.36
N ASN A 131 1.33 -10.34 -16.96
CA ASN A 131 1.34 -10.66 -18.39
C ASN A 131 0.02 -10.25 -19.04
N PHE A 132 0.08 -9.92 -20.32
CA PHE A 132 -1.11 -9.64 -21.10
C PHE A 132 -1.94 -10.91 -21.32
N SER A 133 -3.24 -10.82 -21.05
CA SER A 133 -4.23 -11.86 -21.36
C SER A 133 -5.45 -11.24 -22.02
N PRO A 134 -5.99 -11.83 -23.10
CA PRO A 134 -7.21 -11.34 -23.75
C PRO A 134 -8.47 -11.53 -22.90
N ILE A 135 -8.40 -12.33 -21.84
CA ILE A 135 -9.51 -12.57 -20.90
C ILE A 135 -9.01 -12.25 -19.50
N CYS A 136 -9.77 -11.44 -18.76
CA CYS A 136 -9.48 -11.15 -17.37
C CYS A 136 -9.77 -12.38 -16.49
N THR A 137 -8.81 -12.86 -15.72
CA THR A 137 -9.01 -14.02 -14.82
C THR A 137 -9.87 -13.70 -13.61
N THR A 138 -10.06 -12.42 -13.26
CA THR A 138 -10.84 -12.00 -12.08
C THR A 138 -12.32 -11.78 -12.38
N CYS A 139 -12.64 -11.19 -13.55
CA CYS A 139 -14.01 -10.82 -13.93
C CYS A 139 -14.49 -11.48 -15.23
N GLU A 140 -13.68 -12.39 -15.79
CA GLU A 140 -13.97 -13.20 -17.00
C GLU A 140 -14.31 -12.38 -18.25
N THR A 141 -14.07 -11.07 -18.21
CA THR A 141 -14.37 -10.19 -19.34
C THR A 141 -13.33 -10.40 -20.44
N ALA A 142 -13.80 -10.70 -21.65
CA ALA A 142 -12.98 -10.75 -22.84
C ALA A 142 -12.74 -9.34 -23.38
N PHE A 143 -11.48 -8.93 -23.48
CA PHE A 143 -11.12 -7.66 -24.05
C PHE A 143 -11.21 -7.73 -25.58
N LYS A 144 -12.06 -6.90 -26.18
CA LYS A 144 -12.05 -6.68 -27.63
C LYS A 144 -10.87 -5.81 -27.99
N ILE A 145 -9.69 -6.42 -28.08
CA ILE A 145 -8.48 -5.73 -28.51
C ILE A 145 -8.60 -5.53 -30.02
N GLN A 146 -8.92 -4.31 -30.44
CA GLN A 146 -8.62 -3.90 -31.81
C GLN A 146 -7.10 -3.81 -31.89
N LEU A 147 -6.43 -4.89 -32.30
CA LEU A 147 -5.04 -4.80 -32.71
C LEU A 147 -4.97 -3.64 -33.72
N PRO A 148 -4.04 -2.68 -33.56
CA PRO A 148 -3.79 -1.70 -34.61
C PRO A 148 -3.52 -2.52 -35.87
N GLN A 149 -4.38 -2.38 -36.88
CA GLN A 149 -4.17 -3.03 -38.15
C GLN A 149 -2.79 -2.60 -38.63
N MET A 150 -1.84 -3.54 -38.66
CA MET A 150 -0.57 -3.34 -39.35
C MET A 150 -0.94 -2.94 -40.78
N VAL A 151 -0.81 -1.64 -41.08
CA VAL A 151 -0.98 -1.12 -42.43
C VAL A 151 0.04 -1.86 -43.28
N LYS A 152 -0.42 -2.83 -44.06
CA LYS A 152 0.42 -3.56 -45.01
C LYS A 152 1.06 -2.49 -45.91
N PRO A 153 2.40 -2.41 -46.01
CA PRO A 153 3.04 -1.44 -46.89
C PRO A 153 2.57 -1.70 -48.32
N LYS A 154 1.91 -0.70 -48.90
CA LYS A 154 1.43 -0.71 -50.28
C LYS A 154 2.64 -0.88 -51.19
N LYS A 155 2.80 -2.06 -51.84
CA LYS A 155 3.85 -2.28 -52.85
C LYS A 155 3.75 -1.17 -53.91
N LYS A 156 4.71 -0.24 -53.92
CA LYS A 156 4.90 0.67 -55.06
C LYS A 156 5.25 -0.20 -56.27
N LYS A 157 4.37 -0.24 -57.28
CA LYS A 157 4.70 -0.77 -58.60
C LYS A 157 5.85 0.08 -59.17
N LEU A 158 7.00 -0.52 -59.44
CA LEU A 158 8.01 0.06 -60.31
C LEU A 158 7.36 0.26 -61.70
N LYS A 159 7.31 1.49 -62.19
CA LYS A 159 7.13 1.75 -63.62
C LYS A 159 8.49 1.51 -64.29
N GLN A 160 8.53 0.53 -65.18
CA GLN A 160 9.64 0.34 -66.12
C GLN A 160 9.69 1.56 -67.05
N ALA A 161 10.88 2.16 -67.17
CA ALA A 161 11.18 3.14 -68.20
C ALA A 161 11.45 2.38 -69.51
N ALA A 162 10.76 2.79 -70.56
CA ALA A 162 11.11 2.53 -71.95
C ALA A 162 11.77 3.77 -72.53
#